data_AF-A0A9D2LXC6-F1
#
_entry.id   AF-A0A9D2LXC6-F1
#
_cell.length_a   1.000
_cell.length_b   1.000
_cell.length_c   1.000
_cell.angle_alpha   90.00
_cell.angle_beta   90.00
_cell.angle_gamma   90.00
#
_symmetry.space_group_name_H-M   'P 1'
#
loop_
_entity.id
_entity.type
_entity.pdbx_description
1 polymer ?
#
loop_
_entity_poly.entity_id
_entity_poly.type
_entity_poly.pdbx_seq_one_letter_code
_entity_poly.pdbx_strand_id
1 'polypeptide(L)'
;MGKRGVGFYWKLAFTNLKGNRRVYLPYLLSSVGIIMMFYSINALGQGIDQGALYGGTTVASMMGLGVFVIGLFAVLFLFYTNSFIIKRRKKELGLYNILGMEKRHIAHILFRETLLIAVCSLALGLGLGIVFSRVLFWLLGLLLGTNLAVAFVIPVSAITSTLGLFGLIFLLTLCYNLLQVKLSKPIELLHGGETGEREPKAHWVLAVLGALLLGTGYTMAVTIQDPLSALVFFFVAVILVILGTYLLFITGITAMLKLLKKNKRFYYKTNHFTALSGMLFRMKQNAAGLASICVLFTALLVTVSTTFSLYTSMDGLLRARYPRNVLVSAQAENQDVQELVRTAVEKETQALGIQIENVVDREGWNITTARVGNTLHTQEVPS
;
A
#
# COMPACT_ATOMS: atom_id res chain seq x y z
N MET A 1 24.49 38.64 24.42
CA MET A 1 23.52 37.72 23.78
C MET A 1 23.47 36.42 24.60
N GLY A 2 22.50 36.31 25.51
CA GLY A 2 22.43 35.24 26.51
C GLY A 2 22.18 33.86 25.91
N LYS A 3 22.77 32.82 26.50
CA LYS A 3 22.54 31.40 26.20
C LYS A 3 21.04 31.12 26.23
N ARG A 4 20.37 31.14 25.07
CA ARG A 4 18.96 30.75 24.94
C ARG A 4 18.89 29.25 25.25
N GLY A 5 18.40 28.92 26.44
CA GLY A 5 18.34 27.55 26.94
C GLY A 5 17.56 26.62 26.02
N VAL A 6 17.83 25.32 26.14
CA VAL A 6 17.15 24.25 25.38
C VAL A 6 15.62 24.38 25.47
N GLY A 7 15.05 24.90 26.56
CA GLY A 7 13.60 25.15 26.69
C GLY A 7 13.01 26.18 25.73
N PHE A 8 13.77 27.21 25.30
CA PHE A 8 13.27 28.27 24.43
C PHE A 8 12.84 27.73 23.06
N TYR A 9 13.68 26.91 22.44
CA TYR A 9 13.41 26.31 21.14
C TYR A 9 12.30 25.25 21.18
N TRP A 10 12.08 24.58 22.32
CA TRP A 10 10.94 23.66 22.51
C TRP A 10 9.62 24.42 22.57
N LYS A 11 9.57 25.50 23.37
CA LYS A 11 8.41 26.38 23.46
C LYS A 11 8.08 27.02 22.11
N LEU A 12 9.10 27.45 21.37
CA LEU A 12 8.93 28.01 20.02
C LEU A 12 8.40 26.97 19.03
N ALA A 13 8.95 25.75 19.00
CA ALA A 13 8.48 24.66 18.14
C ALA A 13 7.01 24.31 18.41
N PHE A 14 6.61 24.19 19.68
CA PHE A 14 5.22 23.89 20.05
C PHE A 14 4.27 25.03 19.67
N THR A 15 4.71 26.28 19.84
CA THR A 15 3.93 27.46 19.46
C THR A 15 3.79 27.56 17.94
N ASN A 16 4.83 27.22 17.16
CA ASN A 16 4.78 27.16 15.70
C ASN A 16 3.88 26.02 15.19
N LEU A 17 3.94 24.83 15.78
CA LEU A 17 3.03 23.72 15.47
C LEU A 17 1.57 24.11 15.72
N LYS A 18 1.29 24.76 16.86
CA LYS A 18 -0.06 25.24 17.20
C LYS A 18 -0.52 26.38 16.29
N GLY A 19 0.37 27.31 15.95
CA GLY A 19 0.11 28.44 15.06
C GLY A 19 -0.17 28.00 13.62
N ASN A 20 0.58 27.02 13.11
CA ASN A 20 0.48 26.50 11.75
C ASN A 20 -0.31 25.17 11.66
N ARG A 21 -1.26 24.96 12.58
CA ARG A 21 -2.09 23.74 12.65
C ARG A 21 -2.78 23.37 11.33
N ARG A 22 -3.19 24.35 10.50
CA ARG A 22 -3.81 24.07 9.18
C ARG A 22 -2.87 23.35 8.20
N VAL A 23 -1.57 23.43 8.40
CA VAL A 23 -0.56 22.79 7.53
C VAL A 23 0.03 21.54 8.19
N TYR A 24 0.24 21.56 9.51
CA TYR A 24 0.82 20.44 10.25
C TYR A 24 -0.16 19.34 10.63
N LEU A 25 -1.43 19.67 10.89
CA LEU A 25 -2.44 18.69 11.30
C LEU A 25 -2.72 17.65 10.20
N PRO A 26 -2.89 18.02 8.91
CA PRO A 26 -3.07 17.02 7.85
C PRO A 26 -1.86 16.09 7.74
N TYR A 27 -0.63 16.62 7.84
CA TYR A 27 0.58 15.80 7.79
C TYR A 27 0.67 14.83 8.97
N LEU A 28 0.37 15.28 10.18
CA LEU A 28 0.33 14.42 11.36
C LEU A 28 -0.70 13.30 11.18
N LEU A 29 -1.93 13.65 10.77
CA LEU A 29 -3.00 12.67 10.53
C LEU A 29 -2.64 11.66 9.45
N SER A 30 -2.09 12.10 8.32
CA SER A 30 -1.66 11.19 7.26
C SER A 30 -0.50 10.30 7.71
N SER A 31 0.45 10.84 8.48
CA SER A 31 1.57 10.05 9.03
C SER A 31 1.06 8.97 9.99
N VAL A 32 0.16 9.34 10.91
CA VAL A 32 -0.50 8.41 11.84
C VAL A 32 -1.25 7.33 11.06
N GLY A 33 -2.03 7.70 10.05
CA GLY A 33 -2.81 6.75 9.25
C GLY A 33 -1.93 5.74 8.49
N ILE A 34 -0.81 6.18 7.90
CA ILE A 34 0.10 5.29 7.18
C ILE A 34 0.86 4.37 8.15
N ILE A 35 1.29 4.88 9.31
CA ILE A 35 1.93 4.06 10.36
C ILE A 35 0.94 3.01 10.89
N MET A 36 -0.30 3.42 11.18
CA MET A 36 -1.37 2.55 11.62
C MET A 36 -1.63 1.43 10.60
N MET A 37 -1.76 1.77 9.32
CA MET A 37 -2.02 0.81 8.24
C MET A 37 -0.85 -0.17 8.05
N PHE A 38 0.39 0.34 8.04
CA PHE A 38 1.59 -0.47 7.92
C PHE A 38 1.72 -1.48 9.07
N TYR A 39 1.57 -1.00 10.31
CA TYR A 39 1.59 -1.87 11.49
C TYR A 39 0.49 -2.93 11.41
N SER A 40 -0.74 -2.53 11.07
CA SER A 40 -1.89 -3.43 11.07
C SER A 40 -1.73 -4.59 10.09
N ILE A 41 -1.26 -4.31 8.87
CA ILE A 41 -1.03 -5.35 7.86
C ILE A 41 0.16 -6.24 8.22
N ASN A 42 1.21 -5.67 8.80
CA ASN A 42 2.34 -6.46 9.27
C ASN A 42 1.95 -7.38 10.45
N ALA A 43 1.13 -6.87 11.37
CA ALA A 43 0.60 -7.66 12.48
C ALA A 43 -0.33 -8.78 12.00
N LEU A 44 -1.19 -8.50 11.02
CA LEU A 44 -2.04 -9.50 10.37
C LEU A 44 -1.23 -10.62 9.72
N GLY A 45 -0.21 -10.27 8.92
CA GLY A 45 0.61 -11.28 8.24
C GLY A 45 1.34 -12.23 9.19
N GLN A 46 1.75 -11.75 10.36
CA GLN A 46 2.48 -12.55 11.35
C GLN A 46 1.57 -13.28 12.34
N GLY A 47 0.35 -12.78 12.57
CA GLY A 47 -0.62 -13.43 13.46
C GLY A 47 -1.44 -14.54 12.79
N ILE A 48 -1.30 -14.74 11.47
CA ILE A 48 -1.90 -15.89 10.78
C ILE A 48 -1.07 -17.14 11.06
N ASP A 49 -1.69 -18.14 11.68
CA ASP A 49 -1.09 -19.46 11.84
C ASP A 49 -1.03 -20.16 10.47
N GLN A 50 0.19 -20.31 9.96
CA GLN A 50 0.46 -20.88 8.64
C GLN A 50 0.16 -22.38 8.56
N GLY A 51 0.11 -23.08 9.70
CA GLY A 51 -0.19 -24.51 9.77
C GLY A 51 -1.67 -24.82 9.96
N ALA A 52 -2.42 -23.95 10.64
CA ALA A 52 -3.84 -24.16 10.94
C ALA A 52 -4.79 -23.72 9.82
N LEU A 53 -4.40 -22.74 9.00
CA LEU A 53 -5.22 -22.27 7.88
C LEU A 53 -4.80 -22.92 6.55
N TYR A 54 -5.76 -23.51 5.83
CA TYR A 54 -5.55 -23.94 4.46
C TYR A 54 -5.13 -22.73 3.59
N GLY A 55 -3.92 -22.77 3.04
CA GLY A 55 -3.33 -21.64 2.31
C GLY A 55 -2.73 -20.53 3.19
N GLY A 56 -2.54 -20.75 4.50
CA GLY A 56 -2.00 -19.76 5.44
C GLY A 56 -0.64 -19.19 5.03
N THR A 57 0.24 -20.01 4.45
CA THR A 57 1.53 -19.56 3.87
C THR A 57 1.34 -18.57 2.72
N THR A 58 0.34 -18.80 1.87
CA THR A 58 0.02 -17.92 0.73
C THR A 58 -0.51 -16.59 1.23
N VAL A 59 -1.44 -16.60 2.20
CA VAL A 59 -1.98 -15.38 2.81
C VAL A 59 -0.88 -14.59 3.52
N ALA A 60 -0.03 -15.24 4.31
CA ALA A 60 1.10 -14.59 4.98
C ALA A 60 2.08 -13.95 3.97
N SER A 61 2.38 -14.64 2.86
CA SER A 61 3.22 -14.09 1.79
C SER A 61 2.59 -12.86 1.12
N MET A 62 1.28 -12.87 0.87
CA MET A 62 0.54 -11.72 0.33
C MET A 62 0.55 -10.54 1.30
N MET A 63 0.38 -10.78 2.60
CA MET A 63 0.49 -9.73 3.62
C MET A 63 1.90 -9.12 3.65
N GLY A 64 2.95 -9.94 3.61
CA GLY A 64 4.34 -9.48 3.57
C GLY A 64 4.64 -8.59 2.35
N LEU A 65 4.12 -8.95 1.18
CA LEU A 65 4.22 -8.13 -0.02
C LEU A 65 3.42 -6.82 0.11
N GLY A 66 2.24 -6.86 0.74
CA GLY A 66 1.46 -5.67 1.10
C GLY A 66 2.23 -4.69 2.00
N VAL A 67 2.96 -5.20 3.00
CA VAL A 67 3.85 -4.40 3.86
C VAL A 67 4.89 -3.66 3.02
N PHE A 68 5.49 -4.33 2.03
CA PHE A 68 6.47 -3.72 1.13
C PHE A 68 5.87 -2.58 0.30
N VAL A 69 4.70 -2.78 -0.31
CA VAL A 69 4.01 -1.76 -1.12
C VAL A 69 3.66 -0.53 -0.28
N ILE A 70 3.12 -0.74 0.93
CA ILE A 70 2.77 0.36 1.83
C ILE A 70 4.01 1.08 2.32
N GLY A 71 5.09 0.36 2.59
CA GLY A 71 6.38 0.95 2.95
C GLY A 71 6.93 1.85 1.84
N LEU A 72 6.91 1.39 0.59
CA LEU A 72 7.32 2.18 -0.57
C LEU A 72 6.44 3.44 -0.72
N PHE A 73 5.13 3.27 -0.63
CA PHE A 73 4.19 4.39 -0.69
C PHE A 73 4.40 5.39 0.46
N ALA A 74 4.66 4.91 1.67
CA ALA A 74 4.95 5.73 2.84
C ALA A 74 6.17 6.63 2.62
N VAL A 75 7.25 6.09 2.04
CA VAL A 75 8.44 6.88 1.69
C VAL A 75 8.05 8.01 0.74
N LEU A 76 7.43 7.69 -0.41
CA LEU A 76 7.09 8.71 -1.42
C LEU A 76 6.13 9.77 -0.87
N PHE A 77 5.11 9.35 -0.14
CA PHE A 77 4.07 10.23 0.39
C PHE A 77 4.58 11.13 1.53
N LEU A 78 5.36 10.60 2.47
CA LEU A 78 5.89 11.38 3.59
C LEU A 78 6.94 12.39 3.13
N PHE A 79 7.83 11.99 2.21
CA PHE A 79 8.77 12.94 1.60
C PHE A 79 8.07 14.06 0.85
N TYR A 80 7.05 13.72 0.05
CA TYR A 80 6.24 14.71 -0.66
C TYR A 80 5.57 15.68 0.32
N THR A 81 4.90 15.15 1.35
CA THR A 81 4.13 15.98 2.29
C THR A 81 5.04 16.87 3.12
N ASN A 82 6.18 16.35 3.57
CA ASN A 82 7.18 17.17 4.26
C ASN A 82 7.73 18.27 3.34
N SER A 83 8.04 17.96 2.07
CA SER A 83 8.48 18.99 1.11
C SER A 83 7.41 20.08 0.89
N PHE A 84 6.14 19.68 0.86
CA PHE A 84 5.02 20.60 0.73
C PHE A 84 4.90 21.54 1.95
N ILE A 85 5.07 21.03 3.17
CA ILE A 85 5.08 21.84 4.39
C ILE A 85 6.21 22.86 4.35
N ILE A 86 7.44 22.44 4.04
CA ILE A 86 8.59 23.35 3.98
C ILE A 86 8.39 24.41 2.90
N LYS A 87 7.86 24.04 1.72
CA LYS A 87 7.52 24.99 0.65
C LYS A 87 6.53 26.05 1.13
N ARG A 88 5.47 25.67 1.84
CA ARG A 88 4.48 26.61 2.39
C ARG A 88 5.06 27.53 3.47
N ARG A 89 6.06 27.07 4.21
CA ARG A 89 6.72 27.83 5.29
C ARG A 89 7.94 28.64 4.85
N LYS A 90 8.29 28.65 3.56
CA LYS A 90 9.46 29.42 3.07
C LYS A 90 9.41 30.90 3.43
N LYS A 91 8.24 31.55 3.39
CA LYS A 91 8.07 32.96 3.78
C LYS A 91 8.36 33.20 5.27
N GLU A 92 7.88 32.31 6.14
CA GLU A 92 8.13 32.35 7.59
C GLU A 92 9.62 32.14 7.90
N LEU A 93 10.23 31.12 7.27
CA LEU A 93 11.66 30.83 7.42
C LEU A 93 12.54 31.97 6.87
N GLY A 94 12.08 32.66 5.82
CA GLY A 94 12.75 33.82 5.24
C GLY A 94 12.70 35.04 6.16
N LEU A 95 11.55 35.29 6.79
CA LEU A 95 11.38 36.34 7.78
C LEU A 95 12.33 36.14 8.97
N TYR A 96 12.44 34.92 9.49
CA TYR A 96 13.39 34.59 10.55
C TYR A 96 14.84 34.93 10.22
N ASN A 97 15.23 34.74 8.96
CA ASN A 97 16.57 35.07 8.50
C ASN A 97 16.80 36.60 8.39
N ILE A 98 15.77 37.39 8.10
CA ILE A 98 15.85 38.87 8.06
C ILE A 98 15.89 39.47 9.47
N LEU A 99 15.17 38.87 10.42
CA LEU A 99 15.20 39.24 11.84
C LEU A 99 16.52 38.85 12.55
N GLY A 100 17.55 38.46 11.80
CA GLY A 100 18.89 38.18 12.32
C GLY A 100 19.06 36.80 12.95
N MET A 101 18.14 35.84 12.75
CA MET A 101 18.40 34.47 13.18
C MET A 101 19.38 33.78 12.22
N GLU A 102 20.48 33.28 12.77
CA GLU A 102 21.40 32.43 12.02
C GLU A 102 20.71 31.17 11.49
N LYS A 103 21.19 30.69 10.33
CA LYS A 103 20.77 29.41 9.72
C LYS A 103 20.83 28.23 10.70
N ARG A 104 21.75 28.25 11.67
CA ARG A 104 21.87 27.24 12.74
C ARG A 104 20.65 27.23 13.65
N HIS A 105 20.10 28.38 14.02
CA HIS A 105 18.91 28.47 14.87
C HIS A 105 17.67 27.98 14.14
N ILE A 106 17.53 28.30 12.86
CA ILE A 106 16.44 27.79 12.01
C ILE A 106 16.50 26.26 11.89
N ALA A 107 17.70 25.71 11.69
CA ALA A 107 17.91 24.27 11.66
C ALA A 107 17.51 23.58 12.99
N HIS A 108 17.82 24.19 14.14
CA HIS A 108 17.41 23.66 15.45
C HIS A 108 15.89 23.67 15.66
N ILE A 109 15.19 24.68 15.13
CA ILE A 109 13.72 24.75 15.20
C ILE A 109 13.12 23.63 14.35
N LEU A 110 13.54 23.50 13.08
CA LEU A 110 13.05 22.46 12.18
C LEU A 110 13.36 21.04 12.70
N PHE A 111 14.52 20.85 13.32
CA PHE A 111 14.87 19.57 13.94
C PHE A 111 13.84 19.18 15.01
N ARG A 112 13.49 20.12 15.90
CA ARG A 112 12.56 19.86 17.01
C ARG A 112 11.12 19.70 16.53
N GLU A 113 10.70 20.47 15.53
CA GLU A 113 9.38 20.29 14.91
C GLU A 113 9.26 18.91 14.25
N THR A 114 10.28 18.51 13.48
CA THR A 114 10.29 17.18 12.83
C THR A 114 10.33 16.06 13.87
N LEU A 115 11.13 16.22 14.93
CA LEU A 115 11.22 15.26 16.04
C LEU A 115 9.88 15.13 16.78
N LEU A 116 9.22 16.25 17.09
CA LEU A 116 7.89 16.25 17.71
C LEU A 116 6.88 15.49 16.86
N ILE A 117 6.84 15.77 15.55
CA ILE A 117 5.91 15.10 14.65
C ILE A 117 6.25 13.61 14.54
N ALA A 118 7.53 13.25 14.45
CA ALA A 118 7.96 11.86 14.40
C ALA A 118 7.52 11.10 15.66
N VAL A 119 7.77 11.64 16.84
CA VAL A 119 7.38 11.01 18.12
C VAL A 119 5.86 10.92 18.25
N CYS A 120 5.13 12.01 18.00
CA CYS A 120 3.67 12.01 18.10
C CYS A 120 3.02 11.07 17.07
N SER A 121 3.50 11.07 15.83
CA SER A 121 2.95 10.20 14.77
C SER A 121 3.28 8.74 14.99
N LEU A 122 4.49 8.40 15.47
CA LEU A 122 4.83 7.03 15.86
C LEU A 122 4.03 6.55 17.05
N ALA A 123 3.92 7.36 18.12
CA ALA A 123 3.18 6.99 19.32
C ALA A 123 1.69 6.80 19.02
N LEU A 124 1.06 7.76 18.33
CA LEU A 124 -0.36 7.66 17.97
C LEU A 124 -0.60 6.59 16.89
N GLY A 125 0.29 6.50 15.89
CA GLY A 125 0.17 5.53 14.80
C GLY A 125 0.31 4.09 15.28
N LEU A 126 1.28 3.80 16.16
CA LEU A 126 1.43 2.48 16.78
C LEU A 126 0.30 2.20 17.77
N GLY A 127 -0.05 3.16 18.63
CA GLY A 127 -1.13 2.98 19.60
C GLY A 127 -2.46 2.68 18.91
N LEU A 128 -2.83 3.48 17.90
CA LEU A 128 -4.01 3.23 17.09
C LEU A 128 -3.86 1.97 16.23
N GLY A 129 -2.67 1.67 15.72
CA GLY A 129 -2.39 0.46 14.93
C GLY A 129 -2.60 -0.82 15.74
N ILE A 130 -2.18 -0.86 17.00
CA ILE A 130 -2.40 -2.01 17.89
C ILE A 130 -3.91 -2.22 18.09
N VAL A 131 -4.65 -1.16 18.39
CA VAL A 131 -6.12 -1.25 18.56
C VAL A 131 -6.81 -1.63 17.25
N PHE A 132 -6.42 -1.02 16.14
CA PHE A 132 -7.03 -1.24 14.83
C PHE A 132 -6.77 -2.65 14.31
N SER A 133 -5.54 -3.16 14.47
CA SER A 133 -5.19 -4.54 14.12
C SER A 133 -6.07 -5.56 14.85
N ARG A 134 -6.44 -5.30 16.12
CA ARG A 134 -7.35 -6.14 16.88
C ARG A 134 -8.76 -6.15 16.28
N VAL A 135 -9.27 -4.98 15.87
CA VAL A 135 -10.56 -4.88 15.19
C VAL A 135 -10.52 -5.66 13.87
N LEU A 136 -9.41 -5.59 13.12
CA LEU A 136 -9.26 -6.34 11.86
C LEU A 136 -9.23 -7.85 12.07
N PHE A 137 -8.51 -8.35 13.08
CA PHE A 137 -8.52 -9.78 13.42
C PHE A 137 -9.90 -10.26 13.86
N TRP A 138 -10.62 -9.46 14.65
CA TRP A 138 -11.97 -9.78 15.06
C TRP A 138 -12.94 -9.82 13.86
N LEU A 139 -12.85 -8.82 12.97
CA LEU A 139 -13.62 -8.78 11.73
C LEU A 139 -13.33 -9.99 10.84
N LEU A 140 -12.05 -10.38 10.73
CA LEU A 140 -11.64 -11.55 9.97
C LEU A 140 -12.23 -12.84 10.57
N GLY A 141 -12.20 -13.01 11.89
CA GLY A 141 -12.82 -14.14 12.57
C GLY A 141 -14.34 -14.20 12.33
N LEU A 142 -15.02 -13.05 12.40
CA LEU A 142 -16.45 -12.95 12.11
C LEU A 142 -16.78 -13.38 10.67
N LEU A 143 -15.97 -12.93 9.69
CA LEU A 143 -16.16 -13.28 8.28
C LEU A 143 -15.89 -14.76 7.98
N LEU A 144 -14.95 -15.38 8.69
CA LEU A 144 -14.60 -16.79 8.51
C LEU A 144 -15.57 -17.76 9.23
N GLY A 145 -16.48 -17.27 10.06
CA GLY A 145 -17.42 -18.11 10.82
C GLY A 145 -16.76 -19.02 11.85
N THR A 146 -15.44 -18.91 12.02
CA THR A 146 -14.66 -19.65 13.01
C THR A 146 -14.57 -18.83 14.29
N ASN A 147 -14.86 -19.46 15.43
CA ASN A 147 -14.36 -19.01 16.73
C ASN A 147 -12.85 -19.23 16.78
N LEU A 148 -12.09 -18.59 15.87
CA LEU A 148 -10.66 -18.44 16.03
C LEU A 148 -10.50 -17.75 17.38
N ALA A 149 -10.03 -18.50 18.38
CA ALA A 149 -9.51 -17.92 19.59
C ALA A 149 -8.33 -17.06 19.13
N VAL A 150 -8.62 -15.80 18.80
CA VAL A 150 -7.63 -14.82 18.36
C VAL A 150 -6.71 -14.65 19.54
N ALA A 151 -5.66 -15.46 19.60
CA ALA A 151 -4.60 -15.29 20.54
C ALA A 151 -4.08 -13.88 20.29
N PHE A 152 -4.22 -13.04 21.30
CA PHE A 152 -3.71 -11.67 21.29
C PHE A 152 -2.19 -11.75 21.17
N VAL A 153 -1.69 -11.77 19.95
CA VAL A 153 -0.26 -11.73 19.66
C VAL A 153 0.01 -10.35 19.10
N ILE A 154 0.53 -9.49 19.96
CA ILE A 154 1.23 -8.28 19.50
C ILE A 154 2.61 -8.73 19.04
N PRO A 155 2.88 -8.83 17.72
CA PRO A 155 4.17 -9.30 17.27
C PRO A 155 5.20 -8.19 17.49
N VAL A 156 6.18 -8.45 18.36
CA VAL A 156 7.28 -7.51 18.65
C VAL A 156 8.06 -7.17 17.38
N SER A 157 8.17 -8.13 16.47
CA SER A 157 8.69 -7.98 15.10
C SER A 157 7.93 -6.94 14.27
N ALA A 158 6.60 -6.84 14.39
CA ALA A 158 5.82 -5.83 13.69
C ALA A 158 6.05 -4.42 14.26
N ILE A 159 6.17 -4.30 15.59
CA ILE A 159 6.51 -3.02 16.26
C ILE A 159 7.90 -2.56 15.83
N THR A 160 8.90 -3.42 15.94
CA THR A 160 10.29 -3.10 15.60
C THR A 160 10.47 -2.77 14.12
N SER A 161 9.82 -3.50 13.21
CA SER A 161 9.81 -3.18 11.78
C SER A 161 9.19 -1.80 11.50
N THR A 162 8.09 -1.47 12.19
CA THR A 162 7.43 -0.17 12.06
C THR A 162 8.32 0.96 12.58
N LEU A 163 8.90 0.79 13.78
CA LEU A 163 9.85 1.75 14.34
C LEU A 163 11.08 1.94 13.45
N GLY A 164 11.62 0.86 12.90
CA GLY A 164 12.77 0.88 11.99
C GLY A 164 12.48 1.64 10.71
N LEU A 165 11.41 1.30 10.00
CA LEU A 165 11.05 1.94 8.74
C LEU A 165 10.70 3.42 8.91
N PHE A 166 9.76 3.75 9.80
CA PHE A 166 9.32 5.13 9.96
C PHE A 166 10.37 5.98 10.67
N GLY A 167 11.14 5.41 11.59
CA GLY A 167 12.33 6.05 12.15
C GLY A 167 13.32 6.45 11.07
N LEU A 168 13.62 5.53 10.13
CA LEU A 168 14.48 5.82 8.98
C LEU A 168 13.86 6.89 8.07
N ILE A 169 12.57 6.82 7.76
CA ILE A 169 11.89 7.83 6.93
C ILE A 169 11.97 9.22 7.56
N PHE A 170 11.65 9.35 8.86
CA PHE A 170 11.74 10.63 9.56
C PHE A 170 13.18 11.14 9.67
N LEU A 171 14.16 10.25 9.85
CA LEU A 171 15.58 10.60 9.84
C LEU A 171 16.02 11.15 8.46
N LEU A 172 15.66 10.47 7.38
CA LEU A 172 15.99 10.91 6.02
C LEU A 172 15.27 12.23 5.67
N THR A 173 14.02 12.37 6.08
CA THR A 173 13.21 13.58 5.92
C THR A 173 13.83 14.76 6.67
N LEU A 174 14.30 14.52 7.89
CA LEU A 174 15.02 15.51 8.69
C LEU A 174 16.35 15.90 8.02
N CYS A 175 17.13 14.93 7.56
CA CYS A 175 18.38 15.17 6.83
C CYS A 175 18.14 16.05 5.60
N TYR A 176 17.11 15.73 4.82
CA TYR A 176 16.68 16.51 3.67
C TYR A 176 16.30 17.95 4.06
N ASN A 177 15.53 18.15 5.14
CA ASN A 177 15.17 19.47 5.65
C ASN A 177 16.41 20.29 6.05
N LEU A 178 17.36 19.67 6.74
CA LEU A 178 18.59 20.32 7.19
C LEU A 178 19.50 20.71 6.02
N LEU A 179 19.65 19.82 5.02
CA LEU A 179 20.40 20.10 3.80
C LEU A 179 19.77 21.26 3.02
N GLN A 180 18.44 21.26 2.89
CA GLN A 180 17.71 22.33 2.21
C GLN A 180 17.95 23.69 2.88
N VAL A 181 17.91 23.78 4.22
CA VAL A 181 18.18 25.03 4.94
C VAL A 181 19.63 25.49 4.81
N LYS A 182 20.60 24.57 4.84
CA LYS A 182 22.02 24.93 4.66
C LYS A 182 22.28 25.50 3.26
N LEU A 183 21.75 24.83 2.23
CA LEU A 183 21.98 25.16 0.82
C LEU A 183 21.17 26.36 0.32
N SER A 184 20.10 26.74 1.02
CA SER A 184 19.25 27.85 0.55
C SER A 184 19.93 29.21 0.75
N LYS A 185 19.98 30.00 -0.32
CA LYS A 185 20.48 31.38 -0.28
C LYS A 185 19.39 32.31 0.30
N PRO A 186 19.73 33.21 1.26
CA PRO A 186 18.79 34.17 1.87
C PRO A 186 17.90 34.92 0.89
N ILE A 187 18.47 35.34 -0.25
CA ILE A 187 17.79 36.13 -1.29
C ILE A 187 16.79 35.29 -2.10
N GLU A 188 17.05 33.99 -2.28
CA GLU A 188 16.12 33.04 -2.92
C GLU A 188 15.00 32.58 -1.97
N LEU A 189 15.17 32.69 -0.65
CA LEU A 189 14.07 32.46 0.30
C LEU A 189 13.06 33.61 0.29
N LEU A 190 13.56 34.84 0.21
CA LEU A 190 12.78 36.08 0.17
C LEU A 190 12.00 36.22 -1.16
N HIS A 191 12.69 36.02 -2.28
CA HIS A 191 12.05 36.03 -3.59
C HIS A 191 11.52 34.64 -4.01
N GLY A 192 11.49 33.65 -3.12
CA GLY A 192 11.03 32.30 -3.45
C GLY A 192 9.56 32.19 -3.86
N GLY A 193 8.79 33.28 -3.65
CA GLY A 193 7.43 33.46 -4.19
C GLY A 193 7.32 34.47 -5.33
N GLU A 194 8.36 35.26 -5.64
CA GLU A 194 8.31 36.39 -6.59
C GLU A 194 9.33 36.31 -7.74
N THR A 195 10.40 35.51 -7.60
CA THR A 195 11.20 35.09 -8.75
C THR A 195 10.41 34.06 -9.52
N GLY A 196 9.86 34.46 -10.67
CA GLY A 196 9.13 33.57 -11.57
C GLY A 196 9.84 32.22 -11.67
N GLU A 197 9.19 31.17 -11.19
CA GLU A 197 9.78 29.85 -11.11
C GLU A 197 10.32 29.44 -12.48
N ARG A 198 11.65 29.39 -12.67
CA ARG A 198 12.27 29.07 -13.97
C ARG A 198 11.52 27.95 -14.69
N GLU A 199 11.20 28.15 -15.98
CA GLU A 199 10.40 27.18 -16.74
C GLU A 199 10.90 25.75 -16.49
N PRO A 200 10.01 24.79 -16.15
CA PRO A 200 10.42 23.41 -15.89
C PRO A 200 11.15 22.88 -17.12
N LYS A 201 12.36 22.35 -16.94
CA LYS A 201 13.08 21.66 -18.03
C LYS A 201 12.32 20.35 -18.30
N ALA A 202 11.80 20.20 -19.51
CA ALA A 202 11.10 18.98 -19.89
C ALA A 202 12.17 17.92 -20.22
N HIS A 203 12.34 16.96 -19.33
CA HIS A 203 13.18 15.80 -19.57
C HIS A 203 12.34 14.74 -20.32
N TRP A 204 12.25 14.88 -21.65
CA TRP A 204 11.42 14.02 -22.50
C TRP A 204 11.75 12.52 -22.37
N VAL A 205 13.02 12.19 -22.10
CA VAL A 205 13.46 10.81 -21.84
C VAL A 205 12.78 10.22 -20.60
N LEU A 206 12.70 10.99 -19.51
CA LEU A 206 11.99 10.54 -18.29
C LEU A 206 10.48 10.42 -18.51
N ALA A 207 9.90 11.26 -19.38
CA ALA A 207 8.48 11.14 -19.73
C ALA A 207 8.20 9.83 -20.49
N VAL A 208 9.05 9.48 -21.46
CA VAL A 208 8.95 8.22 -22.22
C VAL A 208 9.18 7.02 -21.29
N LEU A 209 10.17 7.09 -20.40
CA LEU A 209 10.40 6.04 -19.40
C LEU A 209 9.19 5.85 -18.49
N GLY A 210 8.53 6.92 -18.05
CA GLY A 210 7.32 6.85 -17.24
C GLY A 210 6.15 6.18 -17.97
N ALA A 211 5.97 6.52 -19.25
CA ALA A 211 4.96 5.89 -20.10
C ALA A 211 5.25 4.41 -20.32
N LEU A 212 6.52 4.06 -20.53
CA LEU A 212 6.96 2.67 -20.71
C LEU A 212 6.73 1.86 -19.44
N LEU A 213 7.15 2.35 -18.27
CA LEU A 213 6.92 1.69 -16.98
C LEU A 213 5.44 1.41 -16.73
N LEU A 214 4.58 2.41 -16.97
CA LEU A 214 3.14 2.27 -16.78
C LEU A 214 2.52 1.30 -17.80
N GLY A 215 2.94 1.39 -19.06
CA GLY A 215 2.54 0.45 -20.11
C GLY A 215 2.93 -0.99 -19.80
N THR A 216 4.19 -1.21 -19.40
CA THR A 216 4.68 -2.54 -19.01
C THR A 216 3.96 -3.10 -17.81
N GLY A 217 3.64 -2.26 -16.81
CA GLY A 217 2.88 -2.69 -15.63
C GLY A 217 1.47 -3.16 -16.01
N TYR A 218 0.80 -2.45 -16.92
CA TYR A 218 -0.53 -2.81 -17.39
C TYR A 218 -0.52 -4.05 -18.29
N THR A 219 0.46 -4.16 -19.20
CA THR A 219 0.58 -5.36 -20.04
C THR A 219 0.88 -6.59 -19.19
N MET A 220 1.74 -6.47 -18.17
CA MET A 220 1.98 -7.57 -17.22
C MET A 220 0.68 -7.95 -16.51
N ALA A 221 -0.09 -6.98 -16.00
CA ALA A 221 -1.35 -7.27 -15.31
C ALA A 221 -2.39 -8.02 -16.17
N VAL A 222 -2.43 -7.79 -17.49
CA VAL A 222 -3.39 -8.44 -18.40
C VAL A 222 -2.89 -9.78 -18.96
N THR A 223 -1.57 -9.97 -19.09
CA THR A 223 -1.00 -11.15 -19.76
C THR A 223 -0.78 -12.35 -18.85
N ILE A 224 -0.73 -12.15 -17.52
CA ILE A 224 -0.46 -13.25 -16.59
C ILE A 224 -1.71 -14.11 -16.39
N GLN A 225 -1.62 -15.36 -16.82
CA GLN A 225 -2.69 -16.36 -16.71
C GLN A 225 -2.46 -17.37 -15.58
N ASP A 226 -1.20 -17.59 -15.15
CA ASP A 226 -0.86 -18.55 -14.10
C ASP A 226 -1.09 -17.96 -12.69
N PRO A 227 -1.93 -18.57 -11.84
CA PRO A 227 -2.25 -18.07 -10.50
C PRO A 227 -1.06 -17.93 -9.54
N LEU A 228 -0.06 -18.82 -9.64
CA LEU A 228 1.09 -18.80 -8.73
C LEU A 228 2.09 -17.71 -9.15
N SER A 229 2.38 -17.62 -10.44
CA SER A 229 3.21 -16.54 -11.00
C SER A 229 2.55 -15.16 -10.86
N ALA A 230 1.21 -15.09 -10.97
CA ALA A 230 0.44 -13.87 -10.78
C ALA A 230 0.71 -13.19 -9.44
N LEU A 231 0.96 -13.97 -8.38
CA LEU A 231 1.18 -13.43 -7.05
C LEU A 231 2.41 -12.52 -7.01
N VAL A 232 3.56 -12.95 -7.54
CA VAL A 232 4.80 -12.15 -7.54
C VAL A 232 4.72 -11.01 -8.56
N PHE A 233 4.30 -11.31 -9.79
CA PHE A 233 4.29 -10.33 -10.87
C PHE A 233 3.24 -9.22 -10.67
N PHE A 234 2.15 -9.48 -9.96
CA PHE A 234 1.18 -8.44 -9.56
C PHE A 234 1.85 -7.34 -8.75
N PHE A 235 2.68 -7.67 -7.77
CA PHE A 235 3.35 -6.66 -6.96
C PHE A 235 4.42 -5.90 -7.75
N VAL A 236 5.15 -6.56 -8.65
CA VAL A 236 6.06 -5.88 -9.58
C VAL A 236 5.29 -4.88 -10.44
N ALA A 237 4.12 -5.27 -10.96
CA ALA A 237 3.25 -4.39 -11.74
C ALA A 237 2.76 -3.19 -10.91
N VAL A 238 2.36 -3.40 -9.65
CA VAL A 238 1.94 -2.31 -8.73
C VAL A 238 3.09 -1.30 -8.53
N ILE A 239 4.31 -1.78 -8.29
CA ILE A 239 5.49 -0.90 -8.12
C ILE A 239 5.76 -0.11 -9.42
N LEU A 240 5.71 -0.77 -10.57
CA LEU A 240 5.87 -0.14 -11.88
C LEU A 240 4.82 0.95 -12.13
N VAL A 241 3.56 0.69 -11.78
CA VAL A 241 2.45 1.65 -11.92
C VAL A 241 2.65 2.83 -10.99
N ILE A 242 3.05 2.61 -9.72
CA ILE A 242 3.34 3.71 -8.79
C ILE A 242 4.47 4.59 -9.34
N LEU A 243 5.62 4.00 -9.68
CA LEU A 243 6.79 4.73 -10.20
C LEU A 243 6.47 5.44 -11.53
N GLY A 244 5.81 4.75 -12.45
CA GLY A 244 5.38 5.29 -13.74
C GLY A 244 4.43 6.47 -13.57
N THR A 245 3.48 6.38 -12.64
CA THR A 245 2.57 7.49 -12.31
C THR A 245 3.32 8.71 -11.82
N TYR A 246 4.24 8.56 -10.85
CA TYR A 246 5.06 9.68 -10.39
C TYR A 246 5.89 10.31 -11.51
N LEU A 247 6.55 9.50 -12.34
CA LEU A 247 7.35 9.99 -13.46
C LEU A 247 6.50 10.76 -14.49
N LEU A 248 5.32 10.23 -14.84
CA LEU A 248 4.40 10.86 -15.78
C LEU A 248 3.84 12.18 -15.23
N PHE A 249 3.44 12.25 -13.96
CA PHE A 249 2.96 13.51 -13.39
C PHE A 249 4.06 14.56 -13.30
N ILE A 250 5.28 14.19 -12.89
CA ILE A 250 6.39 15.14 -12.72
C ILE A 250 6.94 15.61 -14.09
N THR A 251 7.19 14.67 -15.01
CA THR A 251 7.89 14.95 -16.27
C THR A 251 7.01 14.79 -17.51
N GLY A 252 6.09 13.83 -17.51
CA GLY A 252 5.20 13.56 -18.65
C GLY A 252 4.24 14.69 -18.94
N ILE A 253 3.51 15.17 -17.93
CA ILE A 253 2.55 16.27 -18.09
C ILE A 253 3.29 17.55 -18.51
N THR A 254 4.44 17.86 -17.91
CA THR A 254 5.22 19.03 -18.30
C THR A 254 5.77 18.91 -19.73
N ALA A 255 6.16 17.71 -20.18
CA ALA A 255 6.54 17.46 -21.58
C ALA A 255 5.36 17.63 -22.55
N MET A 256 4.19 17.11 -22.21
CA MET A 256 2.96 17.26 -22.99
C MET A 256 2.55 18.73 -23.13
N LEU A 257 2.57 19.51 -22.04
CA LEU A 257 2.29 20.94 -22.09
C LEU A 257 3.29 21.71 -22.96
N LYS A 258 4.58 21.32 -22.96
CA LYS A 258 5.57 21.94 -23.87
C LYS A 258 5.34 21.56 -25.34
N LEU A 259 4.92 20.33 -25.62
CA LEU A 259 4.55 19.92 -26.97
C LEU A 259 3.36 20.74 -27.49
N LEU A 260 2.34 20.94 -26.65
CA LEU A 260 1.20 21.81 -26.95
C LEU A 260 1.60 23.28 -27.13
N LYS A 261 2.57 23.78 -26.33
CA LYS A 261 3.15 25.12 -26.50
C LYS A 261 3.92 25.27 -27.83
N LYS A 262 4.57 24.21 -28.31
CA LYS A 262 5.29 24.20 -29.60
C LYS A 262 4.34 24.29 -30.80
N ASN A 263 3.10 23.83 -30.66
CA ASN A 263 2.09 23.92 -31.72
C ASN A 263 1.52 25.34 -31.83
N LYS A 264 2.09 26.15 -32.74
CA LYS A 264 1.71 27.56 -32.93
C LYS A 264 0.22 27.77 -33.23
N ARG A 265 -0.44 26.83 -33.93
CA ARG A 265 -1.89 26.89 -34.22
C ARG A 265 -2.77 26.74 -32.97
N PHE A 266 -2.27 26.02 -31.96
CA PHE A 266 -3.00 25.78 -30.72
C PHE A 266 -2.68 26.83 -29.66
N TYR A 267 -1.40 27.23 -29.54
CA TYR A 267 -0.92 28.10 -28.47
C TYR A 267 -1.34 29.57 -28.60
N TYR A 268 -1.37 30.12 -29.81
CA TYR A 268 -1.62 31.56 -30.03
C TYR A 268 -3.10 31.97 -29.98
N LYS A 269 -4.02 31.06 -29.62
CA LYS A 269 -5.40 31.43 -29.29
C LYS A 269 -5.44 32.00 -27.87
N THR A 270 -6.10 33.14 -27.68
CA THR A 270 -6.16 33.90 -26.41
C THR A 270 -6.57 33.06 -25.19
N ASN A 271 -7.54 32.16 -25.35
CA ASN A 271 -7.96 31.23 -24.27
C ASN A 271 -6.93 30.14 -23.96
N HIS A 272 -6.17 29.68 -24.95
CA HIS A 272 -5.23 28.58 -24.77
C HIS A 272 -3.89 29.06 -24.20
N PHE A 273 -3.44 30.25 -24.59
CA PHE A 273 -2.17 30.82 -24.16
C PHE A 273 -2.08 30.99 -22.64
N THR A 274 -3.10 31.61 -22.04
CA THR A 274 -3.17 31.89 -20.60
C THR A 274 -3.32 30.61 -19.78
N ALA A 275 -4.14 29.67 -20.25
CA ALA A 275 -4.34 28.36 -19.64
C ALA A 275 -3.08 27.48 -19.68
N LEU A 276 -2.43 27.35 -20.84
CA LEU A 276 -1.20 26.54 -20.99
C LEU A 276 -0.05 27.09 -20.17
N SER A 277 0.15 28.41 -20.20
CA SER A 277 1.22 29.05 -19.45
C SER A 277 0.96 28.90 -17.95
N GLY A 278 -0.24 29.20 -17.46
CA GLY A 278 -0.59 29.03 -16.04
C GLY A 278 -0.49 27.57 -15.54
N MET A 279 -0.93 26.60 -16.35
CA MET A 279 -0.90 25.18 -15.99
C MET A 279 0.52 24.62 -15.93
N LEU A 280 1.45 25.09 -16.78
CA LEU A 280 2.85 24.66 -16.78
C LEU A 280 3.54 24.98 -15.43
N PHE A 281 3.29 26.17 -14.88
CA PHE A 281 3.81 26.56 -13.56
C PHE A 281 3.09 25.81 -12.42
N ARG A 282 1.76 25.68 -12.48
CA ARG A 282 0.98 24.94 -11.46
C ARG A 282 1.37 23.46 -11.39
N MET A 283 1.65 22.82 -12.53
CA MET A 283 2.13 21.44 -12.61
C MET A 283 3.50 21.27 -11.97
N LYS A 284 4.45 22.19 -12.20
CA LYS A 284 5.76 22.15 -11.55
C LYS A 284 5.65 22.18 -10.01
N GLN A 285 4.71 22.96 -9.49
CA GLN A 285 4.52 23.10 -8.04
C GLN A 285 3.81 21.91 -7.40
N ASN A 286 2.82 21.32 -8.09
CA ASN A 286 1.86 20.37 -7.50
C ASN A 286 1.84 18.97 -8.14
N ALA A 287 2.69 18.67 -9.14
CA ALA A 287 2.70 17.39 -9.84
C ALA A 287 2.83 16.17 -8.91
N ALA A 288 3.75 16.19 -7.95
CA ALA A 288 3.93 15.09 -6.99
C ALA A 288 2.71 14.90 -6.06
N GLY A 289 1.93 15.96 -5.84
CA GLY A 289 0.67 15.88 -5.09
C GLY A 289 -0.42 15.21 -5.89
N LEU A 290 -0.58 15.61 -7.15
CA LEU A 290 -1.52 14.98 -8.07
C LEU A 290 -1.18 13.49 -8.30
N ALA A 291 0.10 13.15 -8.40
CA ALA A 291 0.57 11.76 -8.45
C ALA A 291 0.13 10.97 -7.20
N SER A 292 0.37 11.54 -6.01
CA SER A 292 -0.02 10.91 -4.74
C SER A 292 -1.54 10.67 -4.66
N ILE A 293 -2.36 11.63 -5.10
CA ILE A 293 -3.82 11.49 -5.16
C ILE A 293 -4.23 10.40 -6.13
N CYS A 294 -3.62 10.36 -7.32
CA CYS A 294 -3.90 9.36 -8.34
C CYS A 294 -3.55 7.94 -7.87
N VAL A 295 -2.39 7.75 -7.23
CA VAL A 295 -1.98 6.46 -6.66
C VAL A 295 -2.94 6.02 -5.56
N LEU A 296 -3.32 6.92 -4.64
CA LEU A 296 -4.29 6.61 -3.59
C LEU A 296 -5.66 6.21 -4.15
N PHE A 297 -6.15 6.95 -5.14
CA PHE A 297 -7.42 6.65 -5.79
C PHE A 297 -7.38 5.31 -6.53
N THR A 298 -6.27 5.02 -7.20
CA THR A 298 -6.06 3.74 -7.88
C THR A 298 -6.01 2.58 -6.88
N ALA A 299 -5.30 2.73 -5.77
CA ALA A 299 -5.25 1.73 -4.71
C ALA A 299 -6.63 1.47 -4.09
N LEU A 300 -7.42 2.53 -3.86
CA LEU A 300 -8.80 2.41 -3.41
C LEU A 300 -9.66 1.64 -4.42
N LEU A 301 -9.63 2.02 -5.70
CA LEU A 301 -10.39 1.37 -6.76
C LEU A 301 -10.01 -0.10 -6.92
N VAL A 302 -8.71 -0.42 -6.94
CA VAL A 302 -8.22 -1.80 -7.04
C VAL A 302 -8.71 -2.61 -5.84
N THR A 303 -8.63 -2.08 -4.63
CA THR A 303 -9.06 -2.81 -3.42
C THR A 303 -10.56 -3.09 -3.45
N VAL A 304 -11.38 -2.09 -3.75
CA VAL A 304 -12.85 -2.24 -3.81
C VAL A 304 -13.26 -3.16 -4.96
N SER A 305 -12.69 -2.95 -6.15
CA SER A 305 -13.01 -3.75 -7.34
C SER A 305 -12.61 -5.21 -7.13
N THR A 306 -11.40 -5.49 -6.65
CA THR A 306 -10.94 -6.86 -6.41
C THR A 306 -11.79 -7.55 -5.35
N THR A 307 -12.14 -6.86 -4.26
CA THR A 307 -13.01 -7.42 -3.22
C THR A 307 -14.40 -7.75 -3.78
N PHE A 308 -15.00 -6.84 -4.54
CA PHE A 308 -16.30 -7.04 -5.16
C PHE A 308 -16.27 -8.18 -6.19
N SER A 309 -15.27 -8.21 -7.06
CA SER A 309 -15.10 -9.26 -8.07
C SER A 309 -14.87 -10.63 -7.44
N LEU A 310 -14.04 -10.73 -6.40
CA LEU A 310 -13.81 -11.99 -5.68
C LEU A 310 -15.08 -12.47 -4.98
N TYR A 311 -15.80 -11.57 -4.31
CA TYR A 311 -17.05 -11.92 -3.61
C TYR A 311 -18.11 -12.45 -4.58
N THR A 312 -18.35 -11.75 -5.69
CA THR A 312 -19.34 -12.14 -6.70
C THR A 312 -18.95 -13.38 -7.49
N SER A 313 -17.64 -13.64 -7.67
CA SER A 313 -17.15 -14.81 -8.42
C SER A 313 -17.07 -16.09 -7.57
N MET A 314 -17.20 -15.98 -6.24
CA MET A 314 -16.99 -17.11 -5.32
C MET A 314 -17.97 -18.25 -5.59
N ASP A 315 -19.26 -17.96 -5.79
CA ASP A 315 -20.27 -18.97 -6.09
C ASP A 315 -20.02 -19.67 -7.42
N GLY A 316 -19.56 -18.92 -8.43
CA GLY A 316 -19.18 -19.46 -9.73
C GLY A 316 -18.01 -20.42 -9.64
N LEU A 317 -16.97 -20.06 -8.87
CA LEU A 317 -15.82 -20.93 -8.61
C LEU A 317 -16.20 -22.19 -7.84
N LEU A 318 -17.07 -22.05 -6.82
CA LEU A 318 -17.58 -23.18 -6.05
C LEU A 318 -18.38 -24.14 -6.94
N ARG A 319 -19.29 -23.64 -7.79
CA ARG A 319 -20.08 -24.47 -8.71
C ARG A 319 -19.23 -25.11 -9.81
N ALA A 320 -18.18 -24.44 -10.29
CA ALA A 320 -17.25 -25.01 -11.26
C ALA A 320 -16.41 -26.14 -10.66
N ARG A 321 -15.97 -25.98 -9.41
CA ARG A 321 -15.14 -26.99 -8.70
C ARG A 321 -15.97 -28.13 -8.13
N TYR A 322 -17.15 -27.81 -7.61
CA TYR A 322 -18.11 -28.73 -7.02
C TYR A 322 -19.45 -28.59 -7.77
N PRO A 323 -19.58 -29.19 -8.97
CA PRO A 323 -20.81 -29.14 -9.76
C PRO A 323 -21.98 -29.91 -9.14
N ARG A 324 -21.73 -30.60 -8.02
CA ARG A 324 -22.70 -31.33 -7.21
C ARG A 324 -22.55 -30.87 -5.76
N ASN A 325 -23.69 -30.67 -5.10
CA ASN A 325 -23.74 -30.14 -3.73
C ASN A 325 -23.43 -31.20 -2.65
N VAL A 326 -23.70 -32.48 -2.94
CA VAL A 326 -23.54 -33.58 -2.00
C VAL A 326 -22.76 -34.71 -2.67
N LEU A 327 -21.73 -35.20 -1.99
CA LEU A 327 -20.98 -36.40 -2.34
C LEU A 327 -21.13 -37.39 -1.19
N VAL A 328 -21.67 -38.57 -1.48
CA VAL A 328 -21.72 -39.68 -0.54
C VAL A 328 -20.68 -40.69 -1.00
N SER A 329 -19.68 -40.95 -0.16
CA SER A 329 -18.61 -41.92 -0.43
C SER A 329 -18.67 -43.04 0.58
N ALA A 330 -18.65 -44.28 0.11
CA ALA A 330 -18.51 -45.46 0.93
C ALA A 330 -17.36 -46.32 0.39
N GLN A 331 -16.58 -46.91 1.28
CA GLN A 331 -15.66 -47.99 0.92
C GLN A 331 -16.44 -49.31 1.03
N ALA A 332 -16.58 -50.01 -0.09
CA ALA A 332 -17.33 -51.26 -0.17
C ALA A 332 -16.53 -52.27 -0.98
N GLU A 333 -16.52 -53.53 -0.53
CA GLU A 333 -15.97 -54.65 -1.29
C GLU A 333 -16.99 -55.26 -2.26
N ASN A 334 -18.30 -55.13 -1.98
CA ASN A 334 -19.39 -55.82 -2.69
C ASN A 334 -20.54 -54.87 -3.10
N GLN A 335 -21.28 -55.25 -4.15
CA GLN A 335 -22.44 -54.50 -4.68
C GLN A 335 -23.58 -54.33 -3.67
N ASP A 336 -23.76 -55.25 -2.71
CA ASP A 336 -24.84 -55.17 -1.70
C ASP A 336 -24.73 -53.93 -0.82
N VAL A 337 -23.49 -53.50 -0.52
CA VAL A 337 -23.23 -52.30 0.29
C VAL A 337 -23.58 -51.03 -0.49
N GLN A 338 -23.43 -51.06 -1.81
CA GLN A 338 -23.81 -49.94 -2.67
C GLN A 338 -25.33 -49.71 -2.68
N GLU A 339 -26.12 -50.78 -2.77
CA GLU A 339 -27.59 -50.68 -2.65
C GLU A 339 -28.01 -50.16 -1.28
N LEU A 340 -27.37 -50.64 -0.20
CA LEU A 340 -27.69 -50.21 1.16
C LEU A 340 -27.42 -48.72 1.38
N VAL A 341 -26.30 -48.20 0.85
CA VAL A 341 -25.99 -46.75 0.87
C VAL A 341 -27.04 -45.97 0.08
N ARG A 342 -27.45 -46.46 -1.09
CA ARG A 342 -28.49 -45.81 -1.90
C ARG A 342 -29.82 -45.74 -1.17
N THR A 343 -30.27 -46.84 -0.58
CA THR A 343 -31.53 -46.88 0.19
C THR A 343 -31.46 -45.94 1.41
N ALA A 344 -30.31 -45.87 2.09
CA ALA A 344 -30.11 -44.94 3.19
C ALA A 344 -30.22 -43.48 2.74
N VAL A 345 -29.58 -43.11 1.62
CA VAL A 345 -29.66 -41.75 1.05
C VAL A 345 -31.07 -41.40 0.59
N GLU A 346 -31.77 -42.33 -0.09
CA GLU A 346 -33.17 -42.13 -0.51
C GLU A 346 -34.11 -41.95 0.70
N LYS A 347 -33.92 -42.72 1.77
CA LYS A 347 -34.71 -42.60 3.00
C LYS A 347 -34.52 -41.24 3.68
N GLU A 348 -33.27 -40.80 3.84
CA GLU A 348 -32.96 -39.51 4.49
C GLU A 348 -33.42 -38.32 3.64
N THR A 349 -33.26 -38.39 2.32
CA THR A 349 -33.73 -37.33 1.42
C THR A 349 -35.25 -37.23 1.40
N GLN A 350 -35.97 -38.35 1.44
CA GLN A 350 -37.43 -38.35 1.60
C GLN A 350 -37.86 -37.77 2.96
N ALA A 351 -37.16 -38.10 4.05
CA ALA A 351 -37.44 -37.54 5.37
C ALA A 351 -37.24 -36.01 5.42
N LEU A 352 -36.28 -35.50 4.64
CA LEU A 352 -35.99 -34.06 4.51
C LEU A 352 -36.84 -33.37 3.42
N GLY A 353 -37.67 -34.10 2.67
CA GLY A 353 -38.47 -33.56 1.57
C GLY A 353 -37.65 -33.09 0.35
N ILE A 354 -36.44 -33.64 0.17
CA ILE A 354 -35.52 -33.27 -0.92
C ILE A 354 -35.65 -34.29 -2.06
N GLN A 355 -35.89 -33.81 -3.28
CA GLN A 355 -35.86 -34.67 -4.47
C GLN A 355 -34.44 -34.81 -5.01
N ILE A 356 -34.03 -36.05 -5.29
CA ILE A 356 -32.73 -36.36 -5.89
C ILE A 356 -32.88 -36.38 -7.41
N GLU A 357 -32.04 -35.62 -8.12
CA GLU A 357 -32.01 -35.60 -9.59
C GLU A 357 -30.58 -35.86 -10.09
N ASN A 358 -30.46 -36.49 -11.27
CA ASN A 358 -29.19 -36.68 -12.00
C ASN A 358 -28.06 -37.31 -11.17
N VAL A 359 -28.37 -38.42 -10.49
CA VAL A 359 -27.41 -39.24 -9.73
C VAL A 359 -26.31 -39.76 -10.65
N VAL A 360 -25.06 -39.67 -10.18
CA VAL A 360 -23.89 -40.17 -10.89
C VAL A 360 -23.14 -41.10 -9.95
N ASP A 361 -23.15 -42.39 -10.26
CA ASP A 361 -22.39 -43.39 -9.53
C ASP A 361 -20.97 -43.50 -10.10
N ARG A 362 -19.98 -43.61 -9.20
CA ARG A 362 -18.57 -43.76 -9.58
C ARG A 362 -17.92 -44.81 -8.69
N GLU A 363 -17.28 -45.79 -9.32
CA GLU A 363 -16.40 -46.74 -8.65
C GLU A 363 -14.95 -46.27 -8.79
N GLY A 364 -14.21 -46.29 -7.68
CA GLY A 364 -12.82 -45.84 -7.63
C GLY A 364 -11.93 -46.92 -7.02
N TRP A 365 -10.81 -47.23 -7.69
CA TRP A 365 -9.80 -48.17 -7.19
C TRP A 365 -8.61 -47.38 -6.67
N ASN A 366 -8.23 -47.60 -5.42
CA ASN A 366 -7.03 -47.01 -4.83
C ASN A 366 -5.97 -48.09 -4.64
N ILE A 367 -4.75 -47.85 -5.10
CA ILE A 367 -3.59 -48.70 -4.86
C ILE A 367 -2.51 -47.90 -4.12
N THR A 368 -1.99 -48.47 -3.04
CA THR A 368 -0.90 -47.87 -2.25
C THR A 368 0.38 -48.66 -2.49
N THR A 369 1.48 -47.97 -2.79
CA THR A 369 2.78 -48.60 -3.06
C THR A 369 3.91 -47.87 -2.33
N ALA A 370 4.87 -48.61 -1.78
CA ALA A 370 6.13 -48.11 -1.26
C ALA A 370 7.23 -48.14 -2.34
N ARG A 371 8.00 -47.06 -2.48
CA ARG A 371 9.12 -46.99 -3.44
C ARG A 371 10.43 -47.43 -2.78
N VAL A 372 11.05 -48.48 -3.29
CA VAL A 372 12.41 -48.92 -2.90
C VAL A 372 13.30 -48.85 -4.13
N GLY A 373 14.21 -47.87 -4.16
CA GLY A 373 15.02 -47.60 -5.36
C GLY A 373 14.16 -47.27 -6.59
N ASN A 374 14.14 -48.19 -7.55
CA ASN A 374 13.39 -48.07 -8.80
C ASN A 374 12.18 -49.02 -8.92
N THR A 375 11.82 -49.72 -7.84
CA THR A 375 10.67 -50.63 -7.78
C THR A 375 9.59 -50.11 -6.83
N LEU A 376 8.33 -50.41 -7.17
CA LEU A 376 7.15 -50.11 -6.35
C LEU A 376 6.66 -51.42 -5.73
N HIS A 377 6.56 -51.45 -4.40
CA HIS A 377 6.13 -52.61 -3.62
C HIS A 377 4.74 -52.33 -3.03
N THR A 378 3.81 -53.27 -3.19
CA THR A 378 2.45 -53.19 -2.61
C THR A 378 2.37 -53.78 -1.20
N GLN A 379 3.39 -54.53 -0.78
CA GLN A 379 3.51 -55.09 0.56
C GLN A 379 4.29 -54.13 1.48
N GLU A 380 4.02 -54.17 2.78
CA GLU A 380 4.84 -53.46 3.77
C GLU A 380 6.29 -53.89 3.61
N VAL A 381 7.16 -52.93 3.26
CA VAL A 381 8.60 -53.18 3.17
C VAL A 381 9.09 -53.25 4.61
N PRO A 382 9.60 -54.40 5.09
CA PRO A 382 10.16 -54.48 6.43
C PRO A 382 11.32 -53.48 6.52
N SER A 383 11.31 -52.70 7.61
CA SER A 383 12.26 -51.63 7.93
C SER A 383 13.72 -52.05 7.86
#